data_AF-A0A8S3GDB1-F1
#
_entry.id   AF-A0A8S3GDB1-F1
#
_cell.length_a   1.000
_cell.length_b   1.000
_cell.length_c   1.000
_cell.angle_alpha   90.00
_cell.angle_beta   90.00
_cell.angle_gamma   90.00
#
_symmetry.space_group_name_H-M   'P 1'
#
loop_
_entity.id
_entity.type
_entity.pdbx_description
1 polymer ?
#
loop_
_entity_poly.entity_id
_entity_poly.type
_entity_poly.pdbx_seq_one_letter_code
_entity_poly.pdbx_strand_id
1 'polypeptide(L)'
;MNVSNNSTEQNSKGVLQQMFTNVLTPLVLGKSLVRALIFAIFIILTCLSLSTIHRIPIGLDQKLSMPKDSYVLDYFRGLEEYLSVGPPVYFVVNQDAIDYKRINDQDLLCGTSGCSSMSLLGQIGQALRQPKHYYLAQPPSSWLDDYFDWL
;
A
#
# COMPACT_ATOMS: atom_id res chain seq x y z
N MET A 1 35.50 -64.87 18.02
CA MET A 1 35.89 -63.60 18.68
C MET A 1 34.61 -62.88 19.08
N ASN A 2 34.26 -62.95 20.38
CA ASN A 2 33.22 -62.13 20.98
C ASN A 2 33.84 -60.79 21.34
N VAL A 3 33.29 -59.69 20.83
CA VAL A 3 33.60 -58.34 21.31
C VAL A 3 32.40 -57.86 22.12
N SER A 4 32.69 -57.60 23.38
CA SER A 4 31.85 -57.11 24.46
C SER A 4 31.31 -55.69 24.23
N ASN A 5 30.09 -55.46 24.71
CA ASN A 5 29.46 -54.16 24.95
C ASN A 5 30.40 -53.16 25.65
N ASN A 6 30.41 -51.88 25.22
CA ASN A 6 30.04 -50.71 26.05
C ASN A 6 30.45 -49.39 25.40
N SER A 7 29.49 -48.49 25.23
CA SER A 7 29.54 -47.13 25.79
C SER A 7 28.19 -46.46 25.56
N THR A 8 27.33 -46.59 26.57
CA THR A 8 26.24 -45.67 26.85
C THR A 8 26.74 -44.23 26.75
N GLU A 9 26.29 -43.48 25.76
CA GLU A 9 26.28 -42.02 25.85
C GLU A 9 25.35 -41.63 27.01
N GLN A 10 25.92 -41.51 28.21
CA GLN A 10 25.35 -40.68 29.27
C GLN A 10 25.41 -39.23 28.82
N ASN A 11 24.48 -38.82 27.97
CA ASN A 11 24.24 -37.40 27.71
C ASN A 11 23.46 -36.86 28.91
N SER A 12 24.15 -36.13 29.80
CA SER A 12 23.53 -35.39 30.91
C SER A 12 22.39 -34.55 30.34
N LYS A 13 21.13 -34.92 30.62
CA LYS A 13 19.98 -34.15 30.16
C LYS A 13 20.10 -32.75 30.75
N GLY A 14 20.23 -31.74 29.89
CA GLY A 14 20.30 -30.36 30.34
C GLY A 14 19.07 -29.98 31.16
N VAL A 15 19.23 -29.08 32.12
CA VAL A 15 18.16 -28.63 33.04
C VAL A 15 16.89 -28.21 32.28
N LEU A 16 17.05 -27.57 31.12
CA LEU A 16 15.94 -27.17 30.25
C LEU A 16 15.18 -28.38 29.66
N GLN A 17 15.89 -29.41 29.22
CA GLN A 17 15.28 -30.64 28.70
C GLN A 17 14.53 -31.39 29.81
N GLN A 18 15.08 -31.37 31.02
CA GLN A 18 14.45 -32.00 32.18
C GLN A 18 13.19 -31.25 32.62
N MET A 19 13.19 -29.91 32.60
CA MET A 19 11.99 -29.08 32.83
C MET A 19 10.90 -29.31 31.78
N PHE A 20 11.27 -29.37 30.49
CA PHE A 20 10.32 -29.68 29.42
C PHE A 20 9.68 -31.05 29.61
N THR A 21 10.49 -32.07 29.88
CA THR A 21 10.01 -33.47 29.97
C THR A 21 9.17 -33.70 31.23
N ASN A 22 9.57 -33.13 32.37
CA ASN A 22 8.97 -33.47 33.67
C ASN A 22 7.84 -32.53 34.10
N VAL A 23 7.78 -31.30 33.57
CA VAL A 23 6.77 -30.30 33.97
C VAL A 23 5.91 -29.89 32.78
N LEU A 24 6.52 -29.45 31.68
CA LEU A 24 5.76 -28.88 30.56
C LEU A 24 4.94 -29.94 29.81
N THR A 25 5.56 -31.06 29.45
CA THR A 25 4.91 -32.17 28.74
C THR A 25 3.71 -32.74 29.51
N PRO A 26 3.80 -33.12 30.81
CA PRO A 26 2.64 -33.64 31.53
C PRO A 26 1.58 -32.57 31.82
N LEU A 27 1.93 -31.29 31.93
CA LEU A 27 0.97 -30.21 32.10
C LEU A 27 0.14 -29.96 30.83
N VAL A 28 0.81 -29.90 29.68
CA VAL A 28 0.21 -29.54 28.38
C VAL A 28 -0.47 -30.75 27.71
N LEU A 29 0.16 -31.93 27.74
CA LEU A 29 -0.34 -33.15 27.09
C LEU A 29 -1.06 -34.12 28.04
N GLY A 30 -0.82 -34.04 29.35
CA GLY A 30 -1.31 -35.05 30.29
C GLY A 30 -2.81 -34.95 30.62
N LYS A 31 -3.41 -33.77 30.56
CA LYS A 31 -4.84 -33.56 30.85
C LYS A 31 -5.61 -33.21 29.58
N SER A 32 -6.60 -34.03 29.23
CA SER A 32 -7.47 -33.83 28.05
C SER A 32 -8.19 -32.47 28.06
N LEU A 33 -8.57 -31.97 29.24
CA LEU A 33 -9.19 -30.65 29.42
C LEU A 33 -8.23 -29.49 29.07
N VAL A 34 -6.97 -29.58 29.49
CA VAL A 34 -5.95 -28.55 29.20
C VAL A 34 -5.69 -28.50 27.70
N ARG A 35 -5.58 -29.66 27.05
CA ARG A 35 -5.41 -29.74 25.60
C ARG A 35 -6.57 -29.10 24.84
N ALA A 36 -7.82 -29.41 25.20
CA ALA A 36 -9.00 -28.82 24.57
C ALA A 36 -9.06 -27.28 24.75
N LEU A 37 -8.71 -26.80 25.95
CA LEU A 37 -8.63 -25.37 26.24
C LEU A 37 -7.58 -24.66 25.37
N ILE A 38 -6.41 -25.27 25.17
CA ILE A 38 -5.36 -24.71 24.31
C ILE A 38 -5.87 -24.57 22.87
N PHE A 39 -6.48 -25.62 22.31
CA PHE A 39 -7.06 -25.55 20.96
C PHE A 39 -8.15 -24.48 20.84
N ALA A 40 -9.03 -24.36 21.85
CA ALA A 40 -10.05 -23.33 21.89
C ALA A 40 -9.44 -21.91 21.87
N ILE A 41 -8.38 -21.67 22.66
CA ILE A 41 -7.67 -20.38 22.66
C ILE A 41 -7.07 -20.08 21.29
N PHE A 42 -6.38 -21.04 20.66
CA PHE A 42 -5.80 -20.83 19.33
C PHE A 42 -6.87 -20.53 18.27
N ILE A 43 -8.01 -21.20 18.32
CA ILE A 43 -9.14 -20.93 17.40
C ILE A 43 -9.67 -19.53 17.64
N ILE A 44 -9.91 -19.13 18.90
CA ILE A 44 -10.38 -17.78 19.24
C ILE A 44 -9.39 -16.72 18.75
N LEU A 45 -8.09 -16.89 19.01
CA LEU A 45 -7.04 -15.97 18.55
C LEU A 45 -6.99 -15.87 17.02
N THR A 46 -7.18 -17.00 16.32
CA THR A 46 -7.21 -17.02 14.85
C THR A 46 -8.45 -16.33 14.30
N CYS A 47 -9.61 -16.52 14.91
CA CYS A 47 -10.83 -15.80 14.53
C CYS A 47 -10.69 -14.29 14.80
N LEU A 48 -10.09 -13.90 15.91
CA LEU A 48 -9.83 -12.50 16.26
C LEU A 48 -8.84 -11.83 15.30
N SER A 49 -7.77 -12.54 14.91
CA SER A 49 -6.83 -12.03 13.92
C SER A 49 -7.51 -11.84 12.57
N LEU A 50 -8.27 -12.83 12.10
CA LEU A 50 -9.03 -12.76 10.84
C LEU A 50 -10.06 -11.61 10.84
N SER A 51 -10.73 -11.37 11.97
CA SER A 51 -11.65 -10.24 12.14
C SER A 51 -10.93 -8.89 12.00
N THR A 52 -9.69 -8.78 12.47
CA THR A 52 -8.92 -7.53 12.50
C THR A 52 -8.21 -7.20 11.18
N ILE A 53 -8.05 -8.16 10.26
CA ILE A 53 -7.35 -7.96 8.97
C ILE A 53 -7.90 -6.77 8.17
N HIS A 54 -9.22 -6.56 8.18
CA HIS A 54 -9.87 -5.48 7.43
C HIS A 54 -9.52 -4.06 7.93
N ARG A 55 -8.90 -3.94 9.11
CA ARG A 55 -8.51 -2.65 9.69
C ARG A 55 -7.05 -2.29 9.43
N ILE A 56 -6.31 -3.13 8.69
CA ILE A 56 -4.91 -2.87 8.39
C ILE A 56 -4.84 -1.71 7.38
N PRO A 57 -4.19 -0.57 7.73
CA PRO A 57 -4.02 0.52 6.79
C PRO A 57 -3.11 0.05 5.64
N ILE A 58 -3.49 0.40 4.41
CA ILE A 58 -2.71 0.08 3.21
C ILE A 58 -1.82 1.28 2.89
N GLY A 59 -0.53 1.02 2.68
CA GLY A 59 0.47 2.03 2.35
C GLY A 59 1.50 2.24 3.47
N LEU A 60 2.63 2.82 3.09
CA LEU A 60 3.68 3.22 4.02
C LEU A 60 3.66 4.74 4.15
N ASP A 61 3.56 5.24 5.37
CA ASP A 61 3.80 6.66 5.62
C ASP A 61 5.28 6.96 5.36
N GLN A 62 5.54 7.83 4.39
CA GLN A 62 6.90 8.22 4.00
C GLN A 62 7.68 8.80 5.18
N LYS A 63 7.02 9.47 6.14
CA LYS A 63 7.67 10.03 7.34
C LYS A 63 8.33 8.95 8.20
N LEU A 64 7.79 7.73 8.22
CA LEU A 64 8.34 6.60 9.00
C LEU A 64 9.63 6.02 8.42
N SER A 65 9.92 6.30 7.14
CA SER A 65 11.16 5.86 6.49
C SER A 65 12.39 6.73 6.81
N MET A 66 12.18 7.83 7.54
CA MET A 66 13.22 8.80 7.87
C MET A 66 13.65 8.72 9.34
N PRO A 67 14.93 8.97 9.67
CA PRO A 67 15.37 9.15 11.05
C PRO A 67 14.64 10.30 11.74
N LYS A 68 14.45 10.20 13.06
CA LYS A 68 13.73 11.22 13.85
C LYS A 68 14.38 12.61 13.81
N ASP A 69 15.71 12.65 13.64
CA ASP A 69 16.50 13.89 13.59
C ASP A 69 16.84 14.31 12.15
N SER A 70 16.11 13.81 11.15
CA SER A 70 16.32 14.15 9.74
C SER A 70 15.65 15.47 9.36
N TYR A 71 16.37 16.36 8.68
CA TYR A 71 15.81 17.60 8.10
C TYR A 71 14.66 17.33 7.11
N VAL A 72 14.62 16.13 6.51
CA VAL A 72 13.56 15.71 5.60
C VAL A 72 12.20 15.65 6.30
N LEU A 73 12.19 15.36 7.60
CA LEU A 73 10.97 15.34 8.40
C LEU A 73 10.39 16.76 8.54
N ASP A 74 11.25 17.76 8.74
CA ASP A 74 10.83 19.17 8.79
C ASP A 74 10.41 19.69 7.41
N TYR A 75 11.06 19.23 6.34
CA TYR A 75 10.61 19.51 4.97
C TYR A 75 9.19 18.98 4.71
N PHE A 76 8.88 17.73 5.08
CA PHE A 76 7.53 17.19 4.91
C PHE A 76 6.48 17.92 5.75
N ARG A 77 6.83 18.38 6.96
CA ARG A 77 5.95 19.23 7.77
C ARG A 77 5.68 20.57 7.06
N GLY A 78 6.73 21.19 6.52
CA GLY A 78 6.59 22.42 5.75
C GLY A 78 5.72 22.26 4.49
N LEU A 79 5.87 21.14 3.78
CA LEU A 79 4.99 20.83 2.65
C LEU A 79 3.54 20.67 3.09
N GLU A 80 3.26 19.95 4.17
CA GLU A 80 1.89 19.74 4.66
C GLU A 80 1.23 21.04 5.18
N GLU A 81 2.01 21.91 5.82
CA GLU A 81 1.50 23.15 6.42
C GLU A 81 1.33 24.30 5.40
N TYR A 82 2.27 24.45 4.46
CA TYR A 82 2.33 25.62 3.59
C TYR A 82 1.99 25.33 2.12
N LEU A 83 2.12 24.09 1.64
CA LEU A 83 1.90 23.82 0.22
C LEU A 83 0.41 23.76 -0.12
N SER A 84 -0.04 24.71 -0.94
CA SER A 84 -1.44 24.82 -1.37
C SER A 84 -1.78 24.04 -2.65
N VAL A 85 -0.81 23.34 -3.24
CA VAL A 85 -0.96 22.60 -4.51
C VAL A 85 -0.38 21.20 -4.41
N GLY A 86 -0.97 20.26 -5.13
CA GLY A 86 -0.45 18.90 -5.26
C GLY A 86 0.71 18.79 -6.27
N PRO A 87 1.27 17.59 -6.43
CA PRO A 87 2.21 17.32 -7.50
C PRO A 87 1.56 17.50 -8.89
N PRO A 88 2.33 17.88 -9.93
CA PRO A 88 1.80 18.01 -11.28
C PRO A 88 1.45 16.65 -11.87
N VAL A 89 0.43 16.63 -12.73
CA VAL A 89 -0.03 15.45 -13.48
C VAL A 89 0.03 15.76 -14.97
N TYR A 90 0.55 14.82 -15.76
CA TYR A 90 0.66 14.96 -17.21
C TYR A 90 -0.22 13.93 -17.90
N PHE A 91 -1.20 14.39 -18.68
CA PHE A 91 -2.03 13.54 -19.52
C PHE A 91 -1.35 13.36 -20.88
N VAL A 92 -0.71 12.21 -21.07
CA VAL A 92 0.07 11.93 -22.28
C VAL A 92 -0.80 11.20 -23.30
N VAL A 93 -0.86 11.77 -24.50
CA VAL A 93 -1.54 11.17 -25.66
C VAL A 93 -0.48 10.51 -26.56
N ASN A 94 -0.66 9.22 -26.83
CA ASN A 94 0.27 8.48 -27.69
C ASN A 94 0.19 8.98 -29.14
N GLN A 95 1.34 9.07 -29.80
CA GLN A 95 1.45 9.59 -31.17
C GLN A 95 0.68 8.75 -32.20
N ASP A 96 0.58 7.44 -31.99
CA ASP A 96 -0.13 6.54 -32.90
C ASP A 96 -1.65 6.57 -32.74
N ALA A 97 -2.16 7.21 -31.68
CA ALA A 97 -3.58 7.19 -31.36
C ALA A 97 -4.39 8.27 -32.09
N ILE A 98 -3.76 9.41 -32.42
CA ILE A 98 -4.44 10.62 -32.91
C ILE A 98 -3.59 11.30 -33.97
N ASP A 99 -4.22 11.72 -35.07
CA ASP A 99 -3.61 12.55 -36.11
C ASP A 99 -4.01 14.01 -35.94
N TYR A 100 -3.09 14.81 -35.39
CA TYR A 100 -3.30 16.25 -35.14
C TYR A 100 -3.59 17.08 -36.39
N LYS A 101 -3.47 16.54 -37.60
CA LYS A 101 -3.85 17.25 -38.83
C LYS A 101 -5.35 17.16 -39.13
N ARG A 102 -6.04 16.17 -38.58
CA ARG A 102 -7.47 15.95 -38.81
C ARG A 102 -8.30 16.75 -37.81
N ILE A 103 -9.28 17.51 -38.30
CA ILE A 103 -10.16 18.33 -37.44
C ILE A 103 -10.94 17.47 -36.44
N ASN A 104 -11.43 16.30 -36.87
CA ASN A 104 -12.14 15.38 -35.98
C ASN A 104 -11.26 14.87 -34.83
N ASP A 105 -9.97 14.69 -35.09
CA ASP A 105 -8.99 14.22 -34.12
C ASP A 105 -8.58 15.35 -33.15
N GLN A 106 -8.55 16.60 -33.64
CA GLN A 106 -8.37 17.80 -32.81
C GLN A 106 -9.55 18.01 -31.85
N ASP A 107 -10.80 17.77 -32.31
CA ASP A 107 -12.03 17.88 -31.49
C ASP A 107 -12.04 16.93 -30.28
N LEU A 108 -11.35 15.78 -30.38
CA LEU A 108 -11.21 14.84 -29.27
C LEU A 108 -10.30 15.39 -28.15
N LEU A 109 -9.48 16.39 -28.43
CA LEU A 109 -8.48 16.92 -27.50
C LEU A 109 -8.82 18.32 -26.99
N CYS A 110 -9.27 19.20 -27.87
CA CYS A 110 -9.36 20.63 -27.60
C CYS A 110 -10.44 21.00 -26.57
N GLY A 111 -10.23 22.11 -25.87
CA GLY A 111 -11.15 22.68 -24.87
C GLY A 111 -11.75 24.02 -25.28
N THR A 112 -11.39 24.54 -26.45
CA THR A 112 -11.85 25.85 -26.96
C THR A 112 -13.30 25.83 -27.46
N SER A 113 -13.79 27.00 -27.87
CA SER A 113 -15.15 27.18 -28.40
C SER A 113 -15.34 26.37 -29.68
N GLY A 114 -16.34 25.49 -29.68
CA GLY A 114 -16.64 24.59 -30.80
C GLY A 114 -16.14 23.16 -30.59
N CYS A 115 -15.33 22.92 -29.55
CA CYS A 115 -14.89 21.57 -29.19
C CYS A 115 -15.95 20.80 -28.39
N SER A 116 -15.97 19.47 -28.56
CA SER A 116 -16.84 18.57 -27.83
C SER A 116 -16.64 18.67 -26.31
N SER A 117 -17.73 18.70 -25.54
CA SER A 117 -17.65 18.63 -24.07
C SER A 117 -17.04 17.31 -23.55
N MET A 118 -16.99 16.29 -24.41
CA MET A 118 -16.41 14.98 -24.13
C MET A 118 -14.96 14.86 -24.60
N SER A 119 -14.35 15.94 -25.09
CA SER A 119 -12.91 15.98 -25.38
C SER A 119 -12.07 15.74 -24.12
N LEU A 120 -10.77 15.46 -24.29
CA LEU A 120 -9.84 15.29 -23.19
C LEU A 120 -9.87 16.50 -22.24
N LEU A 121 -9.76 17.72 -22.79
CA LEU A 121 -9.81 18.93 -22.00
C LEU A 121 -11.20 19.19 -21.40
N GLY A 122 -12.27 18.88 -22.14
CA GLY A 122 -13.64 18.97 -21.64
C GLY A 122 -13.88 18.08 -20.42
N GLN A 123 -13.38 16.84 -20.45
CA GLN A 123 -13.47 15.90 -19.33
C GLN A 123 -12.65 16.35 -18.12
N ILE A 124 -11.43 16.84 -18.33
CA ILE A 124 -10.61 17.39 -17.24
C ILE A 124 -11.28 18.62 -16.63
N GLY A 125 -11.83 19.52 -17.47
CA GLY A 125 -12.60 20.67 -17.04
C GLY A 125 -13.84 20.30 -16.22
N GLN A 126 -14.52 19.21 -16.57
CA GLN A 126 -15.62 18.66 -15.77
C GLN A 126 -15.14 18.08 -14.44
N ALA A 127 -14.04 17.31 -14.44
CA ALA A 127 -13.44 16.72 -13.23
C ALA A 127 -13.00 17.79 -12.22
N LEU A 128 -12.51 18.94 -12.70
CA LEU A 128 -12.13 20.09 -11.88
C LEU A 128 -13.30 20.71 -11.10
N ARG A 129 -14.55 20.50 -11.55
CA ARG A 129 -15.73 20.95 -10.78
C ARG A 129 -15.95 20.12 -9.52
N GLN A 130 -15.32 18.94 -9.42
CA GLN A 130 -15.43 18.02 -8.28
C GLN A 130 -14.04 17.67 -7.72
N PRO A 131 -13.29 18.64 -7.16
CA PRO A 131 -11.91 18.45 -6.72
C PRO A 131 -11.78 17.43 -5.58
N LYS A 132 -12.83 17.27 -4.76
CA LYS A 132 -12.87 16.28 -3.67
C LYS A 132 -12.91 14.82 -4.15
N HIS A 133 -13.35 14.59 -5.40
CA HIS A 133 -13.46 13.25 -5.96
C HIS A 133 -12.32 12.94 -6.91
N TYR A 134 -11.97 13.88 -7.79
CA TYR A 134 -10.94 13.68 -8.82
C TYR A 134 -9.54 14.17 -8.43
N TYR A 135 -9.40 14.89 -7.31
CA TYR A 135 -8.11 15.40 -6.80
C TYR A 135 -7.34 16.28 -7.79
N LEU A 136 -8.07 17.00 -8.66
CA LEU A 136 -7.52 18.01 -9.55
C LEU A 136 -7.87 19.40 -9.02
N ALA A 137 -6.88 20.27 -8.90
CA ALA A 137 -7.04 21.62 -8.33
C ALA A 137 -6.90 22.74 -9.36
N GLN A 138 -6.20 22.51 -10.47
CA GLN A 138 -5.88 23.55 -11.45
C GLN A 138 -6.28 23.12 -12.88
N PRO A 139 -6.68 24.09 -13.73
CA PRO A 139 -6.99 23.83 -15.14
C PRO A 139 -5.78 23.26 -15.90
N PRO A 140 -6.01 22.35 -16.87
CA PRO A 140 -4.93 21.83 -17.69
C PRO A 140 -4.42 22.91 -18.65
N SER A 141 -3.12 22.92 -18.91
CA SER A 141 -2.53 23.68 -20.01
C SER A 141 -2.61 22.87 -21.31
N SER A 142 -3.16 23.43 -22.39
CA SER A 142 -3.24 22.78 -23.70
C SER A 142 -2.56 23.60 -24.78
N TRP A 143 -1.47 23.05 -25.30
CA TRP A 143 -0.73 23.66 -26.41
C TRP A 143 -1.55 23.72 -27.71
N LEU A 144 -2.52 22.82 -27.89
CA LEU A 144 -3.34 22.78 -29.10
C LEU A 144 -4.36 23.93 -29.10
N ASP A 145 -4.93 24.23 -27.93
CA ASP A 145 -5.84 25.37 -27.78
C ASP A 145 -5.07 26.69 -27.93
N ASP A 146 -3.90 26.80 -27.28
CA ASP A 146 -3.01 27.96 -27.43
C ASP A 146 -2.59 28.18 -28.90
N TYR A 147 -2.39 27.10 -29.66
CA TYR A 147 -2.09 27.17 -31.09
C TYR A 147 -3.26 27.70 -31.92
N PHE A 148 -4.49 27.30 -31.61
CA PHE A 148 -5.68 27.85 -32.28
C PHE A 148 -5.93 29.30 -31.92
N ASP A 149 -5.71 29.69 -30.66
CA ASP A 149 -5.85 31.07 -30.20
C ASP A 149 -4.77 31.99 -30.81
N TRP A 150 -3.60 31.45 -31.18
CA TRP A 150 -2.52 32.20 -31.82
C TRP A 150 -2.78 32.55 -33.30
N LEU A 151 -3.54 31.70 -34.02
CA LEU A 151 -3.85 31.86 -35.45
C LEU A 151 -4.97 32.86 -35.71
#